data_AF-A0AB34IJ67-F1
#
_entry.id   AF-A0AB34IJ67-F1
#
_cell.length_a   1.000
_cell.length_b   1.000
_cell.length_c   1.000
_cell.angle_alpha   90.00
_cell.angle_beta   90.00
_cell.angle_gamma   90.00
#
_symmetry.space_group_name_H-M   'P 1'
#
loop_
_entity.id
_entity.type
_entity.pdbx_description
1 polymer ?
#
loop_
_entity_poly.entity_id
_entity_poly.type
_entity_poly.pdbx_seq_one_letter_code
_entity_poly.pdbx_strand_id
1 'polypeptide(L)'
;MHFHQPDEHEKLEREFAYYKQGKSPFISESAKLNAKVLDGYEWWELYGQTLPVLQGTAQRVLAQVSSAFAAERNWSIYGQVRNDKRCRLDAARADARVYCHEALQMHEKLLTPVTDKYYDLSDSDESDGDSVGADRVPEDEVAVEELMR
;
A
#
# COMPACT_ATOMS: atom_id res chain seq x y z
N MET A 1 -15.83 0.60 -16.75
CA MET A 1 -15.84 -0.69 -16.04
C MET A 1 -16.73 -1.63 -16.85
N HIS A 2 -16.19 -2.71 -17.41
CA HIS A 2 -16.99 -3.73 -18.09
C HIS A 2 -17.75 -4.52 -17.02
N PHE A 3 -19.07 -4.51 -17.07
CA PHE A 3 -19.88 -5.40 -16.25
C PHE A 3 -19.63 -6.84 -16.71
N HIS A 4 -19.27 -7.71 -15.78
CA HIS A 4 -19.05 -9.14 -16.02
C HIS A 4 -20.27 -9.76 -16.69
N GLN A 5 -20.05 -10.59 -17.71
CA GLN A 5 -21.10 -11.43 -18.26
C GLN A 5 -21.56 -12.40 -17.16
N PRO A 6 -22.88 -12.68 -17.04
CA PRO A 6 -23.40 -13.57 -16.00
C PRO A 6 -22.74 -14.96 -16.01
N ASP A 7 -22.32 -15.42 -17.19
CA ASP A 7 -21.63 -16.71 -17.38
C ASP A 7 -20.23 -16.78 -16.73
N GLU A 8 -19.53 -15.64 -16.60
CA GLU A 8 -18.21 -15.59 -15.95
C GLU A 8 -18.33 -15.70 -14.44
N HIS A 9 -19.40 -15.15 -13.86
CA HIS A 9 -19.64 -15.19 -12.43
C HIS A 9 -19.93 -16.60 -11.94
N GLU A 10 -20.81 -17.34 -12.62
CA GLU A 10 -21.11 -18.73 -12.28
C GLU A 10 -19.86 -19.62 -12.36
N LYS A 11 -19.03 -19.40 -13.39
CA LYS A 11 -17.76 -20.12 -13.55
C LYS A 11 -16.75 -19.76 -12.46
N LEU A 12 -16.66 -18.49 -12.08
CA LEU A 12 -15.83 -18.03 -10.97
C LEU A 12 -16.26 -18.68 -9.65
N GLU A 13 -17.56 -18.71 -9.34
CA GLU A 13 -18.08 -19.36 -8.12
C GLU A 13 -17.74 -20.84 -8.08
N ARG A 14 -17.84 -21.53 -9.21
CA ARG A 14 -17.47 -22.95 -9.32
C ARG A 14 -15.97 -23.17 -9.11
N GLU A 15 -15.11 -22.38 -9.75
CA GLU A 15 -13.65 -22.45 -9.56
C GLU A 15 -13.26 -22.08 -8.12
N PHE A 16 -13.93 -21.10 -7.53
CA PHE A 16 -13.73 -20.70 -6.14
C PHE A 16 -14.15 -21.80 -5.15
N ALA A 17 -15.28 -22.46 -5.39
CA ALA A 17 -15.70 -23.61 -4.59
C ALA A 17 -14.69 -24.77 -4.69
N TYR A 18 -14.10 -24.98 -5.86
CA TYR A 18 -13.06 -25.99 -6.06
C TYR A 18 -11.76 -25.64 -5.30
N TYR A 19 -11.35 -24.37 -5.33
CA TYR A 19 -10.25 -23.86 -4.50
C TYR A 19 -10.50 -24.03 -3.00
N LYS A 20 -11.70 -23.65 -2.52
CA LYS A 20 -12.12 -23.79 -1.11
C LYS A 20 -12.14 -25.25 -0.63
N GLN A 21 -12.49 -26.18 -1.51
CA GLN A 21 -12.44 -27.62 -1.20
C GLN A 21 -11.01 -28.17 -1.11
N GLY A 22 -10.00 -27.34 -1.41
CA GLY A 22 -8.60 -27.74 -1.36
C GLY A 22 -8.23 -28.79 -2.40
N LYS A 23 -9.03 -28.95 -3.45
CA LYS A 23 -8.64 -29.81 -4.56
C LYS A 23 -7.70 -28.98 -5.45
N SER A 24 -6.73 -29.61 -6.14
CA SER A 24 -5.68 -28.96 -6.98
C SER A 24 -4.35 -28.61 -6.27
N PRO A 25 -3.28 -28.16 -6.98
CA PRO A 25 -1.91 -28.07 -6.46
C PRO A 25 -1.74 -27.07 -5.32
N PHE A 26 -2.76 -26.27 -5.01
CA PHE A 26 -2.80 -25.37 -3.85
C PHE A 26 -2.72 -26.07 -2.49
N ILE A 27 -3.10 -27.35 -2.40
CA ILE A 27 -2.91 -28.15 -1.17
C ILE A 27 -1.49 -28.68 -1.03
N SER A 28 -0.70 -28.72 -2.10
CA SER A 28 0.67 -29.22 -2.02
C SER A 28 1.47 -28.43 -0.98
N GLU A 29 2.32 -29.13 -0.23
CA GLU A 29 3.17 -28.47 0.78
C GLU A 29 4.06 -27.39 0.14
N SER A 30 4.51 -27.60 -1.10
CA SER A 30 5.24 -26.59 -1.87
C SER A 30 4.41 -25.33 -2.13
N ALA A 31 3.14 -25.44 -2.52
CA ALA A 31 2.28 -24.28 -2.71
C ALA A 31 2.04 -23.50 -1.41
N LYS A 32 1.85 -24.20 -0.28
CA LYS A 32 1.67 -23.56 1.03
C LYS A 32 2.93 -22.85 1.52
N LEU A 33 4.11 -23.45 1.30
CA LEU A 33 5.38 -22.83 1.64
C LEU A 33 5.63 -21.60 0.77
N ASN A 34 5.43 -21.72 -0.54
CA ASN A 34 5.63 -20.61 -1.48
C ASN A 34 4.62 -19.47 -1.26
N ALA A 35 3.40 -19.75 -0.76
CA ALA A 35 2.43 -18.71 -0.39
C ALA A 35 2.93 -17.76 0.71
N LYS A 36 3.92 -18.18 1.53
CA LYS A 36 4.51 -17.36 2.59
C LYS A 36 5.73 -16.57 2.12
N VAL A 37 6.29 -16.92 0.97
CA VAL A 37 7.57 -16.40 0.49
C VAL A 37 7.40 -15.51 -0.73
N LEU A 38 6.52 -15.88 -1.65
CA LEU A 38 6.28 -15.17 -2.90
C LEU A 38 5.29 -14.02 -2.72
N ASP A 39 5.36 -13.05 -3.63
CA ASP A 39 4.28 -12.07 -3.75
C ASP A 39 2.96 -12.75 -4.12
N GLY A 40 1.85 -12.20 -3.65
CA GLY A 40 0.53 -12.77 -3.92
C GLY A 40 0.24 -12.90 -5.41
N TYR A 41 0.72 -11.94 -6.22
CA TYR A 41 0.55 -11.97 -7.67
C TYR A 41 1.32 -13.13 -8.32
N GLU A 42 2.60 -13.29 -7.96
CA GLU A 42 3.49 -14.35 -8.46
C GLU A 42 3.00 -15.75 -8.05
N TRP A 43 2.49 -15.88 -6.82
CA TRP A 43 1.93 -17.13 -6.35
C TRP A 43 0.70 -17.57 -7.17
N TRP A 44 -0.22 -16.63 -7.45
CA TRP A 44 -1.37 -16.91 -8.32
C TRP A 44 -0.94 -17.18 -9.76
N GLU A 45 0.17 -16.62 -10.25
CA GLU A 45 0.70 -16.94 -11.57
C GLU A 45 1.19 -18.40 -11.68
N LEU A 46 1.90 -18.88 -10.65
CA LEU A 46 2.48 -20.23 -10.63
C LEU A 46 1.45 -21.34 -10.40
N TYR A 47 0.53 -21.16 -9.44
CA TYR A 47 -0.41 -22.21 -9.03
C TYR A 47 -1.81 -22.03 -9.63
N GLY A 48 -2.16 -20.81 -10.06
CA GLY A 48 -3.48 -20.43 -10.54
C GLY A 48 -3.89 -21.00 -11.90
N GLN A 49 -2.96 -21.56 -12.68
CA GLN A 49 -3.22 -22.02 -14.05
C GLN A 49 -4.35 -23.05 -14.17
N THR A 50 -4.62 -23.80 -13.10
CA THR A 50 -5.72 -24.77 -13.05
C THR A 50 -7.10 -24.13 -12.92
N LEU A 51 -7.17 -22.86 -12.52
CA LEU A 51 -8.39 -22.07 -12.30
C LEU A 51 -8.24 -20.71 -12.99
N PRO A 52 -8.34 -20.65 -14.33
CA PRO A 52 -7.98 -19.47 -15.10
C PRO A 52 -8.90 -18.26 -14.84
N VAL A 53 -10.19 -18.48 -14.55
CA VAL A 53 -11.13 -17.39 -14.26
C VAL A 53 -10.87 -16.83 -12.87
N LEU A 54 -10.64 -17.71 -11.89
CA LEU A 54 -10.26 -17.33 -10.54
C LEU A 54 -8.89 -16.64 -10.50
N GLN A 55 -7.90 -17.16 -11.22
CA GLN A 55 -6.55 -16.59 -11.34
C GLN A 55 -6.61 -15.16 -11.87
N GLY A 56 -7.27 -14.95 -13.02
CA GLY A 56 -7.38 -13.61 -13.61
C GLY A 56 -8.11 -12.62 -12.71
N THR A 57 -9.08 -13.09 -11.92
CA THR A 57 -9.79 -12.27 -10.95
C THR A 57 -8.92 -11.95 -9.74
N ALA A 58 -8.23 -12.96 -9.18
CA ALA A 58 -7.32 -12.79 -8.05
C ALA A 58 -6.16 -11.84 -8.39
N GLN A 59 -5.54 -12.01 -9.55
CA GLN A 59 -4.48 -11.11 -10.04
C GLN A 59 -4.98 -9.68 -10.21
N ARG A 60 -6.20 -9.49 -10.75
CA ARG A 60 -6.81 -8.14 -10.86
C ARG A 60 -7.03 -7.48 -9.51
N VAL A 61 -7.48 -8.24 -8.50
CA VAL A 61 -7.68 -7.76 -7.14
C VAL A 61 -6.35 -7.41 -6.48
N LEU A 62 -5.35 -8.28 -6.61
CA LEU A 62 -4.02 -8.08 -6.05
C LEU A 62 -3.25 -6.94 -6.72
N ALA A 63 -3.51 -6.69 -8.01
CA ALA A 63 -2.98 -5.55 -8.73
C ALA A 63 -3.66 -4.22 -8.37
N GLN A 64 -4.76 -4.22 -7.58
CA GLN A 64 -5.35 -2.97 -7.11
C GLN A 64 -4.47 -2.37 -6.01
N VAL A 65 -4.14 -1.08 -6.16
CA VAL A 65 -3.47 -0.32 -5.10
C VAL A 65 -4.49 0.03 -4.03
N SER A 66 -4.50 -0.71 -2.92
CA SER A 66 -5.36 -0.43 -1.76
C SER A 66 -4.60 0.22 -0.61
N SER A 67 -3.75 1.22 -0.88
CA SER A 67 -3.08 1.96 0.18
C SER A 67 -3.85 3.21 0.55
N ALA A 68 -4.10 3.42 1.86
CA ALA A 68 -4.72 4.64 2.36
C ALA A 68 -3.93 5.89 1.94
N PHE A 69 -2.60 5.77 1.88
CA PHE A 69 -1.70 6.82 1.40
C PHE A 69 -1.93 7.20 -0.08
N ALA A 70 -2.22 6.23 -0.95
CA ALA A 70 -2.58 6.54 -2.34
C ALA A 70 -3.93 7.27 -2.42
N ALA A 71 -4.90 6.88 -1.59
CA ALA A 71 -6.16 7.59 -1.50
C ALA A 71 -5.98 9.02 -0.98
N GLU A 72 -5.21 9.23 0.08
CA GLU A 72 -4.90 10.56 0.63
C GLU A 72 -4.21 11.46 -0.39
N ARG A 73 -3.23 10.94 -1.14
CA ARG A 73 -2.60 11.67 -2.25
C ARG A 73 -3.64 12.09 -3.29
N ASN A 74 -4.49 11.15 -3.72
CA ASN A 74 -5.54 11.43 -4.71
C ASN A 74 -6.51 12.52 -4.22
N TRP A 75 -6.92 12.46 -2.96
CA TRP A 75 -7.81 13.46 -2.35
C TRP A 75 -7.13 14.83 -2.19
N SER A 76 -5.84 14.85 -1.85
CA SER A 76 -5.05 16.10 -1.78
C SER A 76 -4.97 16.78 -3.15
N ILE A 77 -4.67 16.01 -4.20
CA ILE A 77 -4.63 16.52 -5.59
C ILE A 77 -6.02 17.00 -6.02
N TYR A 78 -7.07 16.26 -5.67
CA TYR A 78 -8.44 16.68 -5.94
C TYR A 78 -8.76 18.03 -5.27
N GLY A 79 -8.32 18.24 -4.02
CA GLY A 79 -8.39 19.52 -3.32
C GLY A 79 -7.61 20.64 -4.03
N GLN A 80 -6.43 20.32 -4.58
CA GLN A 80 -5.64 21.27 -5.38
C GLN A 80 -6.31 21.64 -6.71
N VAL A 81 -6.90 20.66 -7.41
CA VAL A 81 -7.61 20.86 -8.68
C VAL A 81 -8.90 21.65 -8.48
N ARG A 82 -9.60 21.41 -7.38
CA ARG A 82 -10.88 22.03 -7.01
C ARG A 82 -10.71 23.15 -5.98
N ASN A 83 -9.57 23.83 -5.98
CA ASN A 83 -9.35 24.93 -5.03
C ASN A 83 -10.37 26.06 -5.29
N ASP A 84 -11.03 26.56 -4.23
CA ASP A 84 -12.20 27.46 -4.29
C ASP A 84 -11.98 28.74 -5.11
N LYS A 85 -10.70 29.12 -5.31
CA LYS A 85 -10.29 30.32 -6.05
C LYS A 85 -10.03 30.09 -7.54
N ARG A 86 -9.97 28.84 -8.05
CA ARG A 86 -9.41 28.56 -9.40
C ARG A 86 -10.31 27.88 -10.43
N CYS A 87 -11.42 27.21 -10.10
CA CYS A 87 -12.50 26.87 -11.04
C CYS A 87 -13.55 25.97 -10.38
N ARG A 88 -14.84 26.21 -10.64
CA ARG A 88 -15.89 25.19 -10.45
C ARG A 88 -15.79 24.18 -11.61
N LEU A 89 -14.82 23.28 -11.53
CA LEU A 89 -14.73 22.15 -12.45
C LEU A 89 -15.87 21.17 -12.17
N ASP A 90 -16.48 20.65 -13.23
CA ASP A 90 -17.40 19.51 -13.14
C ASP A 90 -16.67 18.29 -12.56
N ALA A 91 -17.37 17.48 -11.76
CA ALA A 91 -16.76 16.37 -11.03
C ALA A 91 -16.05 15.39 -11.97
N ALA A 92 -16.67 15.06 -13.10
CA ALA A 92 -16.09 14.18 -14.10
C ALA A 92 -14.79 14.72 -14.71
N ARG A 93 -14.67 16.04 -14.86
CA ARG A 93 -13.44 16.69 -15.36
C ARG A 93 -12.34 16.72 -14.31
N ALA A 94 -12.70 16.90 -13.04
CA ALA A 94 -11.75 16.81 -11.93
C ALA A 94 -11.20 15.38 -11.80
N ASP A 95 -12.06 14.37 -11.89
CA ASP A 95 -11.68 12.95 -11.84
C ASP A 95 -10.72 12.59 -12.98
N ALA A 96 -11.04 12.99 -14.22
CA ALA A 96 -10.17 12.77 -15.36
C ALA A 96 -8.78 13.40 -15.19
N ARG A 97 -8.70 14.58 -14.57
CA ARG A 97 -7.42 15.26 -14.31
C ARG A 97 -6.60 14.55 -13.24
N VAL A 98 -7.23 14.13 -12.14
CA VAL A 98 -6.56 13.35 -11.08
C VAL A 98 -6.05 12.03 -11.64
N TYR A 99 -6.87 11.35 -12.45
CA TYR A 99 -6.46 10.10 -13.11
C TYR A 99 -5.22 10.29 -14.00
N CYS A 100 -5.23 11.28 -14.90
CA CYS A 100 -4.07 11.57 -15.75
C CYS A 100 -2.83 11.91 -14.92
N HIS A 101 -2.98 12.69 -13.84
CA HIS A 101 -1.88 13.07 -12.96
C HIS A 101 -1.22 11.85 -12.31
N GLU A 102 -2.02 10.96 -11.72
CA GLU A 102 -1.50 9.75 -11.08
C GLU A 102 -0.91 8.77 -12.10
N ALA A 103 -1.57 8.57 -13.23
CA ALA A 103 -1.08 7.69 -14.28
C ALA A 103 0.28 8.16 -14.83
N LEU A 104 0.46 9.47 -15.05
CA LEU A 104 1.73 10.04 -15.50
C LEU A 104 2.84 9.85 -14.44
N GLN A 105 2.55 10.13 -13.16
CA GLN A 105 3.53 9.91 -12.09
C GLN A 105 3.92 8.43 -11.94
N MET A 106 2.96 7.51 -12.05
CA MET A 106 3.25 6.08 -12.01
C MET A 106 4.15 5.67 -13.19
N HIS A 107 3.84 6.15 -14.39
CA HIS A 107 4.63 5.88 -15.58
C HIS A 107 6.06 6.43 -15.46
N GLU A 108 6.23 7.61 -14.89
CA GLU A 108 7.55 8.20 -14.63
C GLU A 108 8.37 7.36 -13.64
N LYS A 109 7.77 6.94 -12.52
CA LYS A 109 8.44 6.08 -11.52
C LYS A 109 8.87 4.71 -12.07
N LEU A 110 8.13 4.19 -13.04
CA LEU A 110 8.48 2.92 -13.72
C LEU A 110 9.60 3.10 -14.75
N LEU A 111 9.77 4.31 -15.30
CA LEU A 111 10.81 4.65 -16.26
C LEU A 111 12.12 5.11 -15.61
N THR A 112 12.08 5.65 -14.40
CA THR A 112 13.30 5.98 -13.65
C THR A 112 14.02 4.69 -13.27
N PRO A 113 15.31 4.50 -13.65
CA PRO A 113 16.07 3.34 -13.22
C PRO A 113 16.13 3.31 -11.70
N VAL A 114 15.98 2.12 -11.10
CA VAL A 114 16.09 1.88 -9.66
C VAL A 114 17.55 2.13 -9.22
N THR A 115 17.92 3.40 -9.10
CA THR A 115 19.16 3.86 -8.47
C THR A 115 18.88 5.17 -7.74
N ASP A 116 17.96 5.15 -6.77
CA ASP A 116 18.14 6.02 -5.60
C ASP A 116 17.39 5.44 -4.41
N LYS A 117 18.09 4.57 -3.67
CA LYS A 117 17.78 4.27 -2.28
C LYS A 117 18.54 5.28 -1.43
N TYR A 118 18.11 6.54 -1.39
CA TYR A 118 18.51 7.51 -0.37
C TYR A 118 17.61 8.76 -0.48
N TYR A 119 17.39 9.47 0.64
CA TYR A 119 16.46 10.60 0.85
C TYR A 119 14.98 10.19 1.05
N ASP A 120 14.26 10.57 2.11
CA ASP A 120 14.40 11.72 3.01
C ASP A 120 13.57 11.44 4.30
N LEU A 121 14.26 11.23 5.44
CA LEU A 121 13.68 11.31 6.79
C LEU A 121 14.24 12.55 7.52
N SER A 122 14.56 13.61 6.79
CA SER A 122 14.91 14.91 7.37
C SER A 122 13.78 15.92 7.20
N ASP A 123 12.60 15.58 7.73
CA ASP A 123 11.72 16.62 8.26
C ASP A 123 12.27 16.97 9.66
N SER A 124 13.34 17.75 9.65
CA SER A 124 13.89 18.37 10.85
C SER A 124 12.82 19.32 11.38
N ASP A 125 12.24 18.95 12.51
CA ASP A 125 11.45 19.83 13.35
C ASP A 125 12.37 20.97 13.85
N GLU A 126 12.49 22.03 13.05
CA GLU A 126 13.04 23.31 13.51
C GLU A 126 12.03 23.94 14.47
N SER A 127 12.06 23.47 15.72
CA SER A 127 11.43 24.16 16.83
C SER A 127 12.26 25.39 17.19
N ASP A 128 11.71 26.56 16.86
CA ASP A 128 12.20 27.87 17.28
C ASP A 128 12.55 27.90 18.78
N GLY A 129 13.71 28.46 19.08
CA GLY A 129 14.21 28.64 20.43
C GLY A 129 13.45 29.70 21.21
N ASP A 130 13.21 29.42 22.48
CA ASP A 130 13.17 30.46 23.51
C ASP A 130 14.20 30.13 24.58
N SER A 131 15.03 31.13 24.89
CA SER A 131 16.22 31.05 25.70
C SER A 131 15.94 31.66 27.06
N VAL A 132 15.94 30.86 28.15
CA VAL A 132 16.23 31.38 29.49
C VAL A 132 16.91 30.31 30.35
N GLY A 133 18.11 30.65 30.83
CA GLY A 133 18.57 30.28 32.18
C GLY A 133 19.36 29.00 32.34
N ALA A 134 20.68 29.09 32.11
CA ALA A 134 21.63 28.14 32.66
C ALA A 134 21.77 28.32 34.18
N ASP A 135 21.71 27.23 34.95
CA ASP A 135 22.69 27.01 36.01
C ASP A 135 22.97 25.52 36.27
N ARG A 136 24.20 25.27 36.72
CA ARG A 136 25.04 24.07 36.61
C ARG A 136 24.70 22.88 37.55
N VAL A 137 25.02 21.67 37.04
CA VAL A 137 25.25 20.34 37.68
C VAL A 137 26.57 20.41 38.53
N PRO A 138 26.98 19.53 39.51
CA PRO A 138 26.80 18.05 39.66
C PRO A 138 26.59 17.49 41.10
N GLU A 139 26.01 16.28 41.22
CA GLU A 139 26.60 14.99 41.71
C GLU A 139 27.09 14.95 43.17
N ASP A 140 26.45 14.08 43.96
CA ASP A 140 26.91 13.29 45.13
C ASP A 140 25.61 12.65 45.70
N GLU A 141 25.49 11.42 46.22
CA GLU A 141 26.42 10.41 46.68
C GLU A 141 25.63 9.09 46.80
N VAL A 142 26.35 7.98 46.74
CA VAL A 142 25.88 6.60 46.94
C VAL A 142 25.43 6.37 48.39
N ALA A 143 24.25 5.77 48.62
CA ALA A 143 24.00 4.93 49.80
C ALA A 143 22.84 3.96 49.55
N VAL A 144 23.21 2.71 49.24
CA VAL A 144 22.38 1.53 49.47
C VAL A 144 22.59 1.08 50.93
N GLU A 145 21.51 0.51 51.50
CA GLU A 145 21.38 -0.14 52.82
C GLU A 145 21.07 0.73 54.04
N GLU A 146 19.80 0.68 54.44
CA GLU A 146 19.44 0.61 55.86
C GLU A 146 18.32 -0.42 56.02
N LEU A 147 18.66 -1.70 56.29
CA LEU A 147 17.86 -2.67 57.06
C LEU A 147 18.50 -4.08 57.09
N MET A 148 19.66 -4.22 57.73
CA MET A 148 19.88 -5.37 58.63
C MET A 148 21.01 -5.13 59.64
N ARG A 149 20.72 -4.28 60.64
CA ARG A 149 20.92 -4.48 62.09
C ARG A 149 21.40 -3.23 62.82
#